data_AF-A0A8T8CAI2-F1
#
_entry.id   AF-A0A8T8CAI2-F1
#
_cell.length_a   1.000
_cell.length_b   1.000
_cell.length_c   1.000
_cell.angle_alpha   90.00
_cell.angle_beta   90.00
_cell.angle_gamma   90.00
#
_symmetry.space_group_name_H-M   'P 1'
#
loop_
_entity.id
_entity.type
_entity.pdbx_description
1 polymer ?
#
loop_
_entity_poly.entity_id
_entity_poly.type
_entity_poly.pdbx_seq_one_letter_code
_entity_poly.pdbx_strand_id
1 'polypeptide(L)'
;MAHPLSGLKGAEIANFVRWDGVPPPLSLIGRVEPHMQFCTVEEAKEYVVALTNKAKTLGEINSTISHYQEMFESAHTEESRALWLSELEKLKEWKNSDDFKQGNYPQGIDELILELIEWRAMVYAFQNVETINNPFKDSGFFAQWYLGAIYGVFTIIGKLVSKDKRDNSLRKLWALVSPLMLSNGACTKEEVDYIHSAMEIESGLFTNKNSKTLLFRNKLVSHNEAMPIVQWSDVDNDLRLLVRMWSLLVSWSSFGLFQPFRADEQAFLGLGSIFEIAEIKELKLKRQCYFKIVEGWSKCYAHSGIEDSGRGAFSTLSVTANIVHAI
;
A
#
# COMPACT_ATOMS: atom_id res chain seq x y z
N MET A 1 -16.75 -36.89 23.01
CA MET A 1 -17.64 -35.70 22.97
C MET A 1 -16.78 -34.49 22.68
N ALA A 2 -17.28 -33.63 21.79
CA ALA A 2 -16.56 -32.69 20.97
C ALA A 2 -15.88 -31.53 21.73
N HIS A 3 -14.73 -31.09 21.19
CA HIS A 3 -14.39 -29.67 21.09
C HIS A 3 -13.82 -29.41 19.69
N PRO A 4 -14.45 -28.55 18.87
CA PRO A 4 -13.97 -28.19 17.54
C PRO A 4 -12.89 -27.11 17.65
N LEU A 5 -11.73 -27.34 17.04
CA LEU A 5 -10.67 -26.35 16.94
C LEU A 5 -11.01 -25.35 15.81
N SER A 6 -11.51 -24.20 16.23
CA SER A 6 -11.50 -22.93 15.52
C SER A 6 -10.13 -22.66 14.85
N GLY A 7 -10.06 -22.77 13.52
CA GLY A 7 -8.79 -22.84 12.80
C GLY A 7 -7.95 -21.56 12.82
N LEU A 8 -8.57 -20.38 12.87
CA LEU A 8 -7.87 -19.07 12.85
C LEU A 8 -8.59 -17.96 13.67
N LYS A 9 -9.71 -18.25 14.33
CA LYS A 9 -10.40 -17.26 15.19
C LYS A 9 -9.51 -16.95 16.40
N GLY A 10 -8.84 -15.80 16.36
CA GLY A 10 -7.95 -15.31 17.43
C GLY A 10 -6.50 -15.82 17.37
N ALA A 11 -6.01 -16.29 16.22
CA ALA A 11 -4.65 -16.81 16.11
C ALA A 11 -3.57 -15.74 16.34
N GLU A 12 -2.88 -15.84 17.49
CA GLU A 12 -1.66 -15.11 17.81
C GLU A 12 -0.57 -15.39 16.77
N ILE A 13 0.04 -14.34 16.22
CA ILE A 13 1.10 -14.43 15.19
C ILE A 13 2.36 -15.17 15.74
N ALA A 14 2.55 -15.19 17.06
CA ALA A 14 3.79 -15.61 17.72
C ALA A 14 4.14 -17.11 17.65
N ASN A 15 3.17 -18.01 17.39
CA ASN A 15 3.44 -19.45 17.43
C ASN A 15 4.18 -20.00 16.19
N PHE A 16 4.38 -19.19 15.14
CA PHE A 16 4.96 -19.66 13.87
C PHE A 16 6.40 -19.20 13.61
N VAL A 17 7.00 -18.36 14.45
CA VAL A 17 8.28 -17.69 14.14
C VAL A 17 9.36 -18.02 15.19
N ARG A 18 10.04 -19.15 15.01
CA ARG A 18 11.39 -19.39 15.55
C ARG A 18 12.29 -19.84 14.40
N TRP A 19 13.37 -19.09 14.15
CA TRP A 19 14.38 -19.42 13.16
C TRP A 19 15.76 -19.01 13.69
N ASP A 20 16.66 -19.97 13.85
CA ASP A 20 18.00 -19.82 14.41
C ASP A 20 19.04 -19.82 13.28
N GLY A 21 19.38 -18.65 12.74
CA GLY A 21 20.37 -18.53 11.67
C GLY A 21 21.01 -17.14 11.62
N VAL A 22 22.34 -17.09 11.54
CA VAL A 22 23.17 -15.87 11.61
C VAL A 22 23.60 -15.39 10.22
N PRO A 23 23.51 -14.08 9.90
CA PRO A 23 24.21 -13.50 8.75
C PRO A 23 25.00 -12.19 9.05
N PRO A 24 25.82 -11.71 8.07
CA PRO A 24 27.00 -10.86 8.28
C PRO A 24 26.74 -9.33 8.10
N PRO A 25 27.74 -8.44 8.31
CA PRO A 25 27.50 -7.02 8.62
C PRO A 25 27.39 -6.11 7.40
N LEU A 26 26.60 -5.04 7.55
CA LEU A 26 26.36 -3.98 6.57
C LEU A 26 27.24 -2.75 6.84
N SER A 27 27.94 -2.26 5.82
CA SER A 27 28.50 -0.90 5.81
C SER A 27 28.43 -0.29 4.41
N LEU A 28 27.76 0.87 4.26
CA LEU A 28 28.36 2.17 3.93
C LEU A 28 27.29 3.19 3.50
N ILE A 29 27.49 4.42 4.00
CA ILE A 29 26.57 5.55 4.03
C ILE A 29 26.98 6.55 2.94
N GLY A 30 26.01 7.19 2.29
CA GLY A 30 26.26 8.30 1.36
C GLY A 30 25.04 9.20 1.11
N ARG A 31 25.15 10.43 1.64
CA ARG A 31 24.59 11.77 1.27
C ARG A 31 23.07 12.03 1.20
N VAL A 32 22.75 13.24 1.66
CA VAL A 32 21.43 13.84 1.95
C VAL A 32 21.27 15.05 1.03
N GLU A 33 20.12 15.20 0.37
CA GLU A 33 19.72 16.43 -0.32
C GLU A 33 18.84 17.33 0.57
N PRO A 34 18.94 18.67 0.42
CA PRO A 34 18.28 19.65 1.28
C PRO A 34 16.79 19.78 0.98
N HIS A 35 16.06 20.42 1.91
CA HIS A 35 14.61 20.65 1.89
C HIS A 35 14.07 21.05 0.51
N MET A 36 13.39 20.11 -0.17
CA MET A 36 12.60 20.38 -1.37
C MET A 36 11.46 21.33 -0.99
N GLN A 37 11.35 22.45 -1.70
CA GLN A 37 10.31 23.46 -1.52
C GLN A 37 9.60 23.65 -2.85
N PHE A 38 8.30 23.35 -2.90
CA PHE A 38 7.50 23.50 -4.12
C PHE A 38 7.14 24.97 -4.33
N CYS A 39 7.20 25.41 -5.58
CA CYS A 39 6.85 26.78 -5.98
C CYS A 39 5.34 26.90 -6.27
N THR A 40 4.68 25.81 -6.66
CA THR A 40 3.23 25.78 -6.95
C THR A 40 2.55 24.53 -6.37
N VAL A 41 1.21 24.58 -6.29
CA VAL A 41 0.40 23.43 -5.87
C VAL A 41 0.45 22.32 -6.92
N GLU A 42 0.47 22.70 -8.20
CA GLU A 42 0.55 21.79 -9.34
C GLU A 42 1.85 20.97 -9.30
N GLU A 43 2.99 21.61 -9.04
CA GLU A 43 4.29 20.93 -8.88
C GLU A 43 4.25 19.91 -7.74
N ALA A 44 3.65 20.27 -6.60
CA ALA A 44 3.49 19.35 -5.48
C ALA A 44 2.58 18.16 -5.82
N LYS A 45 1.51 18.38 -6.59
CA LYS A 45 0.63 17.29 -7.05
C LYS A 45 1.33 16.36 -8.04
N GLU A 46 2.08 16.90 -8.98
CA GLU A 46 2.91 16.12 -9.91
C GLU A 46 3.94 15.28 -9.16
N TYR A 47 4.57 15.85 -8.13
CA TYR A 47 5.50 15.12 -7.26
C TYR A 47 4.83 13.98 -6.48
N VAL A 48 3.63 14.22 -5.93
CA VAL A 48 2.83 13.16 -5.30
C VAL A 48 2.58 12.04 -6.29
N VAL A 49 2.06 12.36 -7.48
CA VAL A 49 1.78 11.37 -8.53
C VAL A 49 3.04 10.59 -8.91
N ALA A 50 4.18 11.25 -9.05
CA ALA A 50 5.44 10.60 -9.39
C ALA A 50 5.91 9.58 -8.33
N LEU A 51 5.69 9.86 -7.05
CA LEU A 51 6.08 8.96 -5.95
C LEU A 51 5.03 7.90 -5.61
N THR A 52 3.74 8.16 -5.86
CA THR A 52 2.68 7.18 -5.63
C THR A 52 2.58 6.18 -6.78
N ASN A 53 2.80 6.63 -8.02
CA ASN A 53 2.71 5.78 -9.21
C ASN A 53 3.59 4.54 -9.12
N LYS A 54 3.08 3.47 -9.73
CA LYS A 54 3.70 2.14 -9.84
C LYS A 54 5.20 2.20 -10.11
N ALA A 55 5.99 1.39 -9.39
CA ALA A 55 7.36 1.10 -9.75
C ALA A 55 7.38 0.57 -11.19
N LYS A 56 8.03 1.29 -12.11
CA LYS A 56 8.24 0.76 -13.46
C LYS A 56 9.53 -0.05 -13.45
N THR A 57 9.42 -1.36 -13.63
CA THR A 57 10.58 -2.22 -13.91
C THR A 57 11.24 -1.80 -15.23
N LEU A 58 12.51 -2.19 -15.46
CA LEU A 58 13.20 -1.91 -16.74
C LEU A 58 12.37 -2.34 -17.96
N GLY A 59 11.69 -3.48 -17.88
CA GLY A 59 10.79 -3.95 -18.94
C GLY A 59 9.58 -3.04 -19.16
N GLU A 60 8.93 -2.62 -18.08
CA GLU A 60 7.77 -1.70 -18.14
C GLU A 60 8.16 -0.29 -18.60
N ILE A 61 9.36 0.18 -18.26
CA ILE A 61 9.90 1.45 -18.74
C ILE A 61 10.13 1.38 -20.24
N ASN A 62 10.77 0.32 -20.73
CA ASN A 62 11.00 0.14 -22.16
C ASN A 62 9.67 0.08 -22.91
N SER A 63 8.69 -0.66 -22.39
CA SER A 63 7.34 -0.72 -22.96
C SER A 63 6.65 0.64 -22.94
N THR A 64 6.80 1.42 -21.86
CA THR A 64 6.23 2.77 -21.76
C THR A 64 6.90 3.73 -22.73
N ILE A 65 8.24 3.68 -22.88
CA ILE A 65 8.96 4.50 -23.86
C ILE A 65 8.44 4.21 -25.26
N SER A 66 8.30 2.93 -25.63
CA SER A 66 7.72 2.53 -26.92
C SER A 66 6.30 3.09 -27.09
N HIS A 67 5.45 2.96 -26.06
CA HIS A 67 4.10 3.48 -26.09
C HIS A 67 4.03 5.01 -26.25
N TYR A 68 4.82 5.78 -25.47
CA TYR A 68 4.85 7.24 -25.60
C TYR A 68 5.42 7.69 -26.94
N GLN A 69 6.36 6.92 -27.50
CA GLN A 69 6.88 7.17 -28.84
C GLN A 69 5.77 6.99 -29.89
N GLU A 70 4.96 5.93 -29.80
CA GLU A 70 3.78 5.74 -30.65
C GLU A 70 2.74 6.84 -30.47
N MET A 71 2.47 7.28 -29.24
CA MET A 71 1.53 8.37 -28.94
C MET A 71 2.01 9.72 -29.49
N PHE A 72 3.32 9.98 -29.46
CA PHE A 72 3.94 11.15 -30.07
C PHE A 72 3.81 11.11 -31.60
N GLU A 73 4.11 9.97 -32.22
CA GLU A 73 4.04 9.78 -33.68
C GLU A 73 2.60 9.86 -34.21
N SER A 74 1.63 9.39 -33.43
CA SER A 74 0.19 9.41 -33.76
C SER A 74 -0.56 10.66 -33.29
N ALA A 75 0.13 11.63 -32.66
CA ALA A 75 -0.50 12.87 -32.20
C ALA A 75 -0.95 13.75 -33.38
N HIS A 76 -2.22 14.17 -33.34
CA HIS A 76 -2.86 14.98 -34.38
C HIS A 76 -2.80 16.48 -34.11
N THR A 77 -2.39 16.89 -32.90
CA THR A 77 -2.23 18.30 -32.51
C THR A 77 -0.82 18.55 -31.97
N GLU A 78 -0.33 19.77 -32.18
CA GLU A 78 1.01 20.15 -31.74
C GLU A 78 1.14 20.18 -30.21
N GLU A 79 0.05 20.55 -29.51
CA GLU A 79 -0.03 20.50 -28.05
C GLU A 79 0.08 19.05 -27.52
N SER A 80 -0.62 18.10 -28.15
CA SER A 80 -0.51 16.68 -27.78
C SER A 80 0.89 16.14 -28.07
N ARG A 81 1.48 16.55 -29.20
CA ARG A 81 2.83 16.14 -29.59
C ARG A 81 3.87 16.68 -28.62
N ALA A 82 3.76 17.94 -28.18
CA ALA A 82 4.63 18.53 -27.16
C ALA A 82 4.50 17.84 -25.80
N LEU A 83 3.28 17.49 -25.39
CA LEU A 83 3.03 16.73 -24.16
C LEU A 83 3.73 15.37 -24.19
N TRP A 84 3.51 14.56 -25.23
CA TRP A 84 4.10 13.22 -25.31
C TRP A 84 5.62 13.27 -25.46
N LEU A 85 6.16 14.29 -26.14
CA LEU A 85 7.61 14.48 -26.22
C LEU A 85 8.23 14.78 -24.85
N SER A 86 7.60 15.67 -24.07
CA SER A 86 8.04 16.00 -22.72
C SER A 86 8.03 14.76 -21.80
N GLU A 87 6.96 13.96 -21.83
CA GLU A 87 6.86 12.74 -21.03
C GLU A 87 7.85 11.66 -21.47
N LEU A 88 8.13 11.56 -22.78
CA LEU A 88 9.16 10.68 -23.34
C LEU A 88 10.57 11.08 -22.88
N GLU A 89 10.88 12.37 -22.92
CA GLU A 89 12.18 12.92 -22.50
C GLU A 89 12.41 12.71 -21.01
N LYS A 90 11.44 13.08 -20.15
CA LYS A 90 11.50 12.82 -18.70
C LYS A 90 11.76 11.34 -18.39
N LEU A 91 11.08 10.43 -19.10
CA LEU A 91 11.24 9.00 -18.88
C LEU A 91 12.59 8.47 -19.35
N LYS A 92 13.14 9.01 -20.45
CA LYS A 92 14.48 8.68 -20.95
C LYS A 92 15.58 9.21 -20.04
N GLU A 93 15.44 10.44 -19.55
CA GLU A 93 16.36 11.03 -18.56
C GLU A 93 16.38 10.20 -17.28
N TRP A 94 15.21 9.89 -16.74
CA TRP A 94 15.11 9.08 -15.53
C TRP A 94 15.72 7.67 -15.71
N LYS A 95 15.45 6.99 -16.84
CA LYS A 95 16.08 5.70 -17.18
C LYS A 95 17.62 5.79 -17.24
N ASN A 96 18.17 6.95 -17.57
CA ASN A 96 19.62 7.16 -17.66
C ASN A 96 20.24 7.69 -16.36
N SER A 97 19.44 7.97 -15.33
CA SER A 97 19.89 8.45 -14.03
C SER A 97 20.74 7.43 -13.28
N ASP A 98 21.57 7.92 -12.36
CA ASP A 98 22.38 7.07 -11.50
C ASP A 98 21.52 6.26 -10.51
N ASP A 99 20.38 6.82 -10.09
CA ASP A 99 19.38 6.10 -9.28
C ASP A 99 18.86 4.86 -10.01
N PHE A 100 18.49 5.01 -11.28
CA PHE A 100 18.01 3.89 -12.08
C PHE A 100 19.08 2.80 -12.26
N LYS A 101 20.32 3.21 -12.58
CA LYS A 101 21.45 2.29 -12.75
C LYS A 101 21.83 1.56 -11.47
N GLN A 102 21.59 2.16 -10.30
CA GLN A 102 21.83 1.56 -8.99
C GLN A 102 20.66 0.68 -8.51
N GLY A 103 19.57 0.57 -9.29
CA GLY A 103 18.39 -0.21 -8.92
C GLY A 103 17.49 0.48 -7.89
N ASN A 104 17.64 1.79 -7.69
CA ASN A 104 16.77 2.62 -6.85
C ASN A 104 15.49 2.97 -7.61
N TYR A 105 14.69 1.95 -7.96
CA TYR A 105 13.41 2.16 -8.60
C TYR A 105 12.42 2.83 -7.62
N PRO A 106 11.56 3.77 -8.06
CA PRO A 106 10.44 4.24 -7.28
C PRO A 106 9.67 3.03 -6.78
N GLN A 107 9.59 2.82 -5.47
CA GLN A 107 8.73 1.79 -4.91
C GLN A 107 7.37 2.46 -4.78
N GLY A 108 6.57 2.41 -5.84
CA GLY A 108 5.31 3.14 -5.92
C GLY A 108 4.52 2.96 -4.64
N ILE A 109 4.27 4.07 -3.91
CA ILE A 109 3.58 4.00 -2.61
C ILE A 109 2.21 3.34 -2.78
N ASP A 110 1.56 3.51 -3.94
CA ASP A 110 0.32 2.82 -4.27
C ASP A 110 0.51 1.30 -4.26
N GLU A 111 1.56 0.76 -4.89
CA GLU A 111 1.79 -0.69 -4.89
C GLU A 111 2.00 -1.25 -3.49
N LEU A 112 2.77 -0.54 -2.67
CA LEU A 112 3.00 -0.95 -1.28
C LEU A 112 1.68 -0.99 -0.51
N ILE A 113 0.86 0.06 -0.59
CA ILE A 113 -0.43 0.11 0.10
C ILE A 113 -1.39 -0.96 -0.45
N LEU A 114 -1.49 -1.11 -1.76
CA LEU A 114 -2.38 -2.08 -2.40
C LEU A 114 -1.97 -3.52 -2.10
N GLU A 115 -0.68 -3.82 -2.11
CA GLU A 115 -0.15 -5.15 -1.74
C GLU A 115 -0.40 -5.44 -0.26
N LEU A 116 -0.19 -4.47 0.63
CA LEU A 116 -0.49 -4.59 2.05
C LEU A 116 -1.98 -4.91 2.29
N ILE A 117 -2.88 -4.19 1.62
CA ILE A 117 -4.33 -4.44 1.69
C ILE A 117 -4.67 -5.82 1.14
N GLU A 118 -4.08 -6.22 0.01
CA GLU A 118 -4.33 -7.51 -0.64
C GLU A 118 -3.94 -8.69 0.26
N TRP A 119 -2.72 -8.67 0.82
CA TRP A 119 -2.27 -9.70 1.77
C TRP A 119 -3.18 -9.79 2.98
N ARG A 120 -3.53 -8.65 3.56
CA ARG A 120 -4.37 -8.59 4.75
C ARG A 120 -5.80 -9.04 4.46
N ALA A 121 -6.37 -8.72 3.30
CA ALA A 121 -7.69 -9.16 2.87
C ALA A 121 -7.77 -10.69 2.68
N MET A 122 -6.71 -11.28 2.11
CA MET A 122 -6.60 -12.74 1.98
C MET A 122 -6.53 -13.42 3.35
N VAL A 123 -5.68 -12.92 4.25
CA VAL A 123 -5.62 -13.44 5.62
C VAL A 123 -6.97 -13.27 6.33
N TYR A 124 -7.61 -12.11 6.20
CA TYR A 124 -8.92 -11.84 6.79
C TYR A 124 -9.96 -12.86 6.32
N ALA A 125 -9.95 -13.22 5.03
CA ALA A 125 -10.85 -14.24 4.51
C ALA A 125 -10.66 -15.57 5.23
N PHE A 126 -9.44 -16.10 5.29
CA PHE A 126 -9.17 -17.37 5.97
C PHE A 126 -9.42 -17.33 7.48
N GLN A 127 -9.32 -16.17 8.13
CA GLN A 127 -9.67 -16.01 9.55
C GLN A 127 -11.17 -16.10 9.83
N ASN A 128 -11.99 -15.74 8.85
CA ASN A 128 -13.43 -15.53 9.01
C ASN A 128 -14.28 -16.56 8.26
N VAL A 129 -13.65 -17.57 7.65
CA VAL A 129 -14.33 -18.71 7.03
C VAL A 129 -13.94 -19.97 7.78
N GLU A 130 -14.95 -20.75 8.16
CA GLU A 130 -14.72 -22.09 8.69
C GLU A 130 -14.55 -23.04 7.52
N THR A 131 -13.40 -23.71 7.49
CA THR A 131 -13.06 -24.68 6.46
C THR A 131 -12.93 -26.08 7.06
N ILE A 132 -13.32 -27.09 6.30
CA ILE A 132 -13.23 -28.51 6.65
C ILE A 132 -11.75 -28.90 6.78
N ASN A 133 -10.93 -28.44 5.84
CA ASN A 133 -9.48 -28.66 5.84
C ASN A 133 -8.75 -27.50 6.50
N ASN A 134 -7.60 -27.77 7.15
CA ASN A 134 -6.75 -26.73 7.73
C ASN A 134 -5.33 -26.74 7.13
N PRO A 135 -5.18 -26.35 5.85
CA PRO A 135 -3.91 -26.46 5.15
C PRO A 135 -2.79 -25.64 5.80
N PHE A 136 -3.10 -24.57 6.54
CA PHE A 136 -2.09 -23.76 7.24
C PHE A 136 -1.41 -24.50 8.41
N LYS A 137 -2.04 -25.56 8.93
CA LYS A 137 -1.43 -26.46 9.92
C LYS A 137 -0.87 -27.73 9.28
N ASP A 138 -1.58 -28.24 8.28
CA ASP A 138 -1.34 -29.57 7.74
C ASP A 138 -0.32 -29.57 6.57
N SER A 139 -0.05 -28.41 5.98
CA SER A 139 0.86 -28.26 4.83
C SER A 139 1.93 -27.20 5.06
N GLY A 140 3.20 -27.62 4.91
CA GLY A 140 4.34 -26.71 4.99
C GLY A 140 4.27 -25.58 3.94
N PHE A 141 3.74 -25.84 2.76
CA PHE A 141 3.59 -24.80 1.72
C PHE A 141 2.65 -23.67 2.18
N PHE A 142 1.48 -24.01 2.71
CA PHE A 142 0.50 -23.01 3.17
C PHE A 142 0.94 -22.31 4.45
N ALA A 143 1.61 -23.04 5.36
CA ALA A 143 2.24 -22.43 6.53
C ALA A 143 3.30 -21.39 6.12
N GLN A 144 4.16 -21.70 5.14
CA GLN A 144 5.16 -20.76 4.60
C GLN A 144 4.52 -19.59 3.86
N TRP A 145 3.45 -19.81 3.10
CA TRP A 145 2.70 -18.73 2.46
C TRP A 145 2.13 -17.77 3.50
N TYR A 146 1.50 -18.28 4.56
CA TYR A 146 0.92 -17.46 5.62
C TYR A 146 1.99 -16.68 6.38
N LEU A 147 3.11 -17.34 6.69
CA LEU A 147 4.25 -16.69 7.30
C LEU A 147 4.83 -15.59 6.39
N GLY A 148 4.99 -15.87 5.10
CA GLY A 148 5.39 -14.91 4.08
C GLY A 148 4.46 -13.70 3.99
N ALA A 149 3.14 -13.92 4.09
CA ALA A 149 2.16 -12.84 4.14
C ALA A 149 2.38 -11.92 5.35
N ILE A 150 2.62 -12.49 6.55
CA ILE A 150 2.94 -11.72 7.76
C ILE A 150 4.22 -10.89 7.55
N TYR A 151 5.29 -11.52 7.06
CA TYR A 151 6.54 -10.82 6.77
C TYR A 151 6.35 -9.67 5.77
N GLY A 152 5.59 -9.92 4.70
CA GLY A 152 5.26 -8.92 3.69
C GLY A 152 4.54 -7.72 4.29
N VAL A 153 3.44 -7.95 5.01
CA VAL A 153 2.66 -6.91 5.70
C VAL A 153 3.55 -6.05 6.60
N PHE A 154 4.36 -6.68 7.44
CA PHE A 154 5.13 -5.97 8.47
C PHE A 154 6.29 -5.19 7.85
N THR A 155 6.91 -5.74 6.81
CA THR A 155 7.97 -5.08 6.05
C THR A 155 7.43 -3.88 5.29
N ILE A 156 6.27 -4.00 4.64
CA ILE A 156 5.64 -2.90 3.92
C ILE A 156 5.28 -1.76 4.87
N ILE A 157 4.65 -2.05 6.02
CA ILE A 157 4.37 -1.04 7.06
C ILE A 157 5.66 -0.33 7.46
N GLY A 158 6.73 -1.08 7.73
CA GLY A 158 8.04 -0.53 8.05
C GLY A 158 8.59 0.42 6.97
N LYS A 159 8.45 0.08 5.69
CA LYS A 159 8.87 0.92 4.56
C LYS A 159 8.04 2.20 4.46
N LEU A 160 6.72 2.09 4.53
CA LEU A 160 5.79 3.23 4.42
C LEU A 160 6.04 4.29 5.52
N VAL A 161 6.43 3.84 6.71
CA VAL A 161 6.68 4.71 7.87
C VAL A 161 8.15 4.93 8.17
N SER A 162 9.04 4.62 7.21
CA SER A 162 10.50 4.74 7.41
C SER A 162 10.88 6.15 7.85
N LYS A 163 11.83 6.20 8.78
CA LYS A 163 12.43 7.43 9.33
C LYS A 163 13.68 7.85 8.55
N ASP A 164 14.17 6.99 7.66
CA ASP A 164 15.30 7.33 6.80
C ASP A 164 14.85 8.35 5.76
N LYS A 165 15.49 9.51 5.74
CA LYS A 165 15.16 10.62 4.82
C LYS A 165 15.45 10.26 3.36
N ARG A 166 16.27 9.23 3.12
CA ARG A 166 16.60 8.73 1.78
C ARG A 166 15.47 7.88 1.21
N ASP A 167 14.65 7.27 2.05
CA ASP A 167 13.55 6.43 1.60
C ASP A 167 12.41 7.28 1.04
N ASN A 168 11.83 6.84 -0.08
CA ASN A 168 10.57 7.38 -0.60
C ASN A 168 9.39 6.81 0.18
N SER A 169 9.33 7.13 1.47
CA SER A 169 8.29 6.66 2.38
C SER A 169 7.05 7.55 2.33
N LEU A 170 5.90 6.97 2.70
CA LEU A 170 4.66 7.72 2.86
C LEU A 170 4.78 8.79 3.95
N ARG A 171 5.56 8.52 5.02
CA ARG A 171 5.92 9.53 6.05
C ARG A 171 6.62 10.74 5.43
N LYS A 172 7.65 10.50 4.61
CA LYS A 172 8.43 11.57 3.96
C LYS A 172 7.54 12.39 3.01
N LEU A 173 6.76 11.71 2.17
CA LEU A 173 5.85 12.36 1.23
C LEU A 173 4.83 13.24 1.96
N TRP A 174 4.20 12.71 3.02
CA TRP A 174 3.27 13.46 3.84
C TRP A 174 3.90 14.71 4.44
N ALA A 175 5.06 14.59 5.10
CA ALA A 175 5.74 15.71 5.75
C ALA A 175 6.12 16.83 4.76
N LEU A 176 6.42 16.49 3.51
CA LEU A 176 6.72 17.46 2.45
C LEU A 176 5.47 18.20 1.94
N VAL A 177 4.35 17.50 1.81
CA VAL A 177 3.20 17.96 1.03
C VAL A 177 2.04 18.46 1.91
N SER A 178 1.88 17.93 3.12
CA SER A 178 0.77 18.28 4.01
C SER A 178 0.66 19.78 4.33
N PRO A 179 1.74 20.57 4.45
CA PRO A 179 1.62 22.02 4.66
C PRO A 179 0.92 22.72 3.48
N LEU A 180 1.19 22.29 2.25
CA LEU A 180 0.55 22.83 1.06
C LEU A 180 -0.91 22.41 0.96
N MET A 181 -1.20 21.14 1.24
CA MET A 181 -2.59 20.62 1.32
C MET A 181 -3.43 21.36 2.35
N LEU A 182 -2.83 21.74 3.48
CA LEU A 182 -3.50 22.57 4.48
C LEU A 182 -3.75 23.98 3.95
N SER A 183 -2.71 24.61 3.37
CA SER A 183 -2.79 25.99 2.89
C SER A 183 -3.80 26.20 1.77
N ASN A 184 -4.01 25.18 0.92
CA ASN A 184 -4.92 25.24 -0.22
C ASN A 184 -6.33 24.68 0.10
N GLY A 185 -6.61 24.35 1.36
CA GLY A 185 -7.92 23.88 1.83
C GLY A 185 -8.26 22.43 1.47
N ALA A 186 -7.29 21.62 1.04
CA ALA A 186 -7.52 20.21 0.74
C ALA A 186 -7.59 19.31 1.97
N CYS A 187 -7.11 19.78 3.13
CA CYS A 187 -7.17 19.05 4.39
C CYS A 187 -7.47 19.99 5.55
N THR A 188 -8.15 19.50 6.59
CA THR A 188 -8.41 20.27 7.81
C THR A 188 -7.17 20.32 8.68
N LYS A 189 -7.05 21.37 9.50
CA LYS A 189 -5.92 21.50 10.41
C LYS A 189 -5.88 20.36 11.43
N GLU A 190 -7.04 19.97 11.94
CA GLU A 190 -7.18 18.89 12.92
C GLU A 190 -6.69 17.55 12.38
N GLU A 191 -7.00 17.24 11.13
CA GLU A 191 -6.55 16.01 10.46
C GLU A 191 -5.04 16.05 10.22
N VAL A 192 -4.50 17.18 9.74
CA VAL A 192 -3.05 17.34 9.54
C VAL A 192 -2.30 17.20 10.87
N ASP A 193 -2.73 17.91 11.92
CA ASP A 193 -2.09 17.88 13.23
C ASP A 193 -2.13 16.48 13.85
N TYR A 194 -3.24 15.75 13.69
CA TYR A 194 -3.37 14.37 14.16
C TYR A 194 -2.41 13.42 13.43
N ILE A 195 -2.38 13.45 12.09
CA ILE A 195 -1.48 12.59 11.31
C ILE A 195 -0.02 12.96 11.62
N HIS A 196 0.31 14.25 11.72
CA HIS A 196 1.67 14.70 12.07
C HIS A 196 2.09 14.16 13.43
N SER A 197 1.22 14.29 14.45
CA SER A 197 1.45 13.76 15.80
C SER A 197 1.64 12.24 15.79
N ALA A 198 0.85 11.51 15.00
CA ALA A 198 1.00 10.06 14.86
C ALA A 198 2.29 9.65 14.11
N MET A 199 2.82 10.54 13.26
CA MET A 199 4.08 10.39 12.53
C MET A 199 5.28 11.01 13.27
N GLU A 200 5.14 11.42 14.52
CA GLU A 200 6.30 11.88 15.30
C GLU A 200 7.30 10.75 15.52
N ILE A 201 8.59 11.09 15.51
CA ILE A 201 9.68 10.10 15.51
C ILE A 201 9.75 9.35 16.85
N GLU A 202 9.54 10.06 17.95
CA GLU A 202 9.79 9.52 19.30
C GLU A 202 8.50 9.14 20.04
N SER A 203 7.43 9.90 19.83
CA SER A 203 6.16 9.75 20.55
C SER A 203 4.99 9.31 19.69
N GLY A 204 5.16 9.22 18.37
CA GLY A 204 4.11 8.88 17.43
C GLY A 204 3.62 7.42 17.55
N LEU A 205 2.59 7.09 16.78
CA LEU A 205 2.03 5.74 16.68
C LEU A 205 3.10 4.74 16.20
N PHE A 206 3.90 5.15 15.21
CA PHE A 206 4.85 4.30 14.53
C PHE A 206 6.22 4.26 15.23
N THR A 207 6.21 3.76 16.47
CA THR A 207 7.40 3.54 17.32
C THR A 207 7.38 2.14 17.92
N ASN A 208 8.53 1.66 18.42
CA ASN A 208 8.63 0.37 19.13
C ASN A 208 7.75 0.30 20.40
N LYS A 209 7.35 1.45 20.94
CA LYS A 209 6.48 1.54 22.12
C LYS A 209 5.00 1.48 21.75
N ASN A 210 4.61 2.13 20.64
CA ASN A 210 3.21 2.40 20.32
C ASN A 210 2.65 1.53 19.18
N SER A 211 3.50 0.92 18.35
CA SER A 211 3.10 -0.04 17.30
C SER A 211 3.76 -1.40 17.55
N LYS A 212 2.93 -2.40 17.86
CA LYS A 212 3.40 -3.79 18.02
C LYS A 212 3.89 -4.40 16.70
N THR A 213 3.31 -3.98 15.58
CA THR A 213 3.73 -4.39 14.24
C THR A 213 5.17 -3.96 13.96
N LEU A 214 5.50 -2.70 14.26
CA LEU A 214 6.88 -2.20 14.12
C LEU A 214 7.83 -2.81 15.13
N LEU A 215 7.39 -2.99 16.38
CA LEU A 215 8.20 -3.67 17.39
C LEU A 215 8.56 -5.08 16.91
N PHE A 216 7.60 -5.83 16.39
CA PHE A 216 7.84 -7.16 15.84
C PHE A 216 8.82 -7.10 14.68
N ARG A 217 8.59 -6.25 13.68
CA ARG A 217 9.50 -6.10 12.53
C ARG A 217 10.93 -5.78 12.98
N ASN A 218 11.10 -4.86 13.93
CA ASN A 218 12.42 -4.43 14.37
C ASN A 218 13.13 -5.52 15.20
N LYS A 219 12.39 -6.25 16.04
CA LYS A 219 12.94 -7.39 16.78
C LYS A 219 13.28 -8.58 15.89
N LEU A 220 12.48 -8.79 14.86
CA LEU A 220 12.72 -9.78 13.83
C LEU A 220 14.02 -9.50 13.08
N VAL A 221 14.30 -8.23 12.76
CA VAL A 221 15.59 -7.81 12.16
C VAL A 221 16.75 -7.92 13.16
N SER A 222 16.52 -7.67 14.46
CA SER A 222 17.57 -7.79 15.48
C SER A 222 17.87 -9.23 15.92
N HIS A 223 17.11 -10.21 15.41
CA HIS A 223 17.33 -11.67 15.44
C HIS A 223 17.61 -12.33 16.81
N ASN A 224 17.49 -11.66 17.95
CA ASN A 224 17.85 -12.23 19.26
C ASN A 224 16.94 -11.79 20.43
N GLU A 225 15.70 -11.42 20.16
CA GLU A 225 14.76 -10.97 21.19
C GLU A 225 13.45 -11.75 21.19
N ALA A 226 12.85 -11.86 22.38
CA ALA A 226 11.48 -12.36 22.50
C ALA A 226 10.54 -11.51 21.63
N MET A 227 9.86 -12.18 20.71
CA MET A 227 8.88 -11.58 19.81
C MET A 227 7.66 -11.09 20.59
N PRO A 228 7.13 -9.90 20.27
CA PRO A 228 5.89 -9.45 20.87
C PRO A 228 4.74 -10.28 20.28
N ILE A 229 3.70 -10.48 21.08
CA ILE A 229 2.44 -11.05 20.57
C ILE A 229 1.73 -9.94 19.81
N VAL A 230 1.59 -10.12 18.49
CA VAL A 230 0.86 -9.22 17.60
C VAL A 230 -0.45 -9.88 17.19
N GLN A 231 -1.53 -9.10 17.28
CA GLN A 231 -2.85 -9.47 16.78
C GLN A 231 -3.13 -8.75 15.46
N TRP A 232 -3.97 -9.34 14.62
CA TRP A 232 -4.35 -8.70 13.35
C TRP A 232 -5.12 -7.40 13.53
N SER A 233 -5.79 -7.19 14.68
CA SER A 233 -6.36 -5.90 15.04
C SER A 233 -5.31 -4.81 15.30
N ASP A 234 -4.12 -5.18 15.78
CA ASP A 234 -3.00 -4.24 15.92
C ASP A 234 -2.54 -3.77 14.53
N VAL A 235 -2.48 -4.70 13.56
CA VAL A 235 -2.18 -4.40 12.15
C VAL A 235 -3.27 -3.53 11.51
N ASP A 236 -4.54 -3.84 11.74
CA ASP A 236 -5.67 -3.07 11.20
C ASP A 236 -5.67 -1.62 11.73
N ASN A 237 -5.24 -1.40 12.98
CA ASN A 237 -5.09 -0.06 13.56
C ASN A 237 -3.98 0.74 12.86
N ASP A 238 -2.82 0.12 12.64
CA ASP A 238 -1.72 0.74 11.89
C ASP A 238 -2.15 1.04 10.43
N LEU A 239 -2.79 0.07 9.78
CA LEU A 239 -3.23 0.18 8.39
C LEU A 239 -4.27 1.28 8.18
N ARG A 240 -5.21 1.46 9.11
CA ARG A 240 -6.22 2.53 9.04
C ARG A 240 -5.60 3.91 8.84
N LEU A 241 -4.59 4.25 9.63
CA LEU A 241 -3.93 5.56 9.52
C LEU A 241 -3.14 5.69 8.21
N LEU A 242 -2.45 4.62 7.79
CA LEU A 242 -1.71 4.61 6.52
C LEU A 242 -2.64 4.78 5.32
N VAL A 243 -3.77 4.06 5.29
CA VAL A 243 -4.77 4.17 4.23
C VAL A 243 -5.37 5.56 4.18
N ARG A 244 -5.70 6.16 5.33
CA ARG A 244 -6.26 7.52 5.35
C ARG A 244 -5.25 8.55 4.85
N MET A 245 -4.02 8.53 5.36
CA MET A 245 -2.95 9.43 4.94
C MET A 245 -2.66 9.30 3.43
N TRP A 246 -2.56 8.06 2.93
CA TRP A 246 -2.42 7.78 1.51
C TRP A 246 -3.61 8.28 0.69
N SER A 247 -4.85 8.06 1.15
CA SER A 247 -6.04 8.47 0.42
C SER A 247 -6.16 9.98 0.25
N LEU A 248 -5.72 10.76 1.22
CA LEU A 248 -5.70 12.22 1.15
C LEU A 248 -4.73 12.68 0.06
N LEU A 249 -3.57 12.04 -0.05
CA LEU A 249 -2.59 12.36 -1.10
C LEU A 249 -3.13 12.00 -2.49
N VAL A 250 -3.69 10.80 -2.66
CA VAL A 250 -4.20 10.31 -3.94
C VAL A 250 -5.41 11.12 -4.41
N SER A 251 -6.35 11.44 -3.53
CA SER A 251 -7.56 12.20 -3.90
C SER A 251 -7.27 13.67 -4.19
N TRP A 252 -6.21 14.22 -3.59
CA TRP A 252 -5.75 15.57 -3.87
C TRP A 252 -5.00 15.70 -5.20
N SER A 253 -4.21 14.70 -5.57
CA SER A 253 -3.30 14.74 -6.71
C SER A 253 -3.84 14.06 -7.98
N SER A 254 -4.84 13.18 -7.87
CA SER A 254 -5.33 12.35 -8.98
C SER A 254 -6.84 12.11 -8.94
N PHE A 255 -7.36 11.40 -9.95
CA PHE A 255 -8.78 11.00 -10.03
C PHE A 255 -9.12 9.75 -9.21
N GLY A 256 -8.19 9.25 -8.38
CA GLY A 256 -8.34 8.02 -7.62
C GLY A 256 -8.09 6.76 -8.46
N LEU A 257 -8.00 5.62 -7.78
CA LEU A 257 -7.66 4.34 -8.39
C LEU A 257 -8.91 3.56 -8.79
N PHE A 258 -8.93 3.09 -10.03
CA PHE A 258 -10.00 2.25 -10.57
C PHE A 258 -9.61 0.78 -10.47
N GLN A 259 -10.46 -0.02 -9.80
CA GLN A 259 -10.31 -1.47 -9.67
C GLN A 259 -8.87 -1.92 -9.34
N PRO A 260 -8.23 -1.40 -8.26
CA PRO A 260 -6.80 -1.60 -8.04
C PRO A 260 -6.42 -3.00 -7.52
N PHE A 261 -7.40 -3.83 -7.18
CA PHE A 261 -7.19 -5.16 -6.62
C PHE A 261 -7.40 -6.26 -7.66
N ARG A 262 -6.76 -7.41 -7.44
CA ARG A 262 -6.98 -8.60 -8.27
C ARG A 262 -8.44 -9.06 -8.20
N ALA A 263 -8.93 -9.66 -9.27
CA ALA A 263 -10.25 -10.31 -9.24
C ALA A 263 -10.23 -11.48 -8.23
N ASP A 264 -11.39 -11.78 -7.65
CA ASP A 264 -11.55 -12.88 -6.69
C ASP A 264 -11.11 -14.23 -7.26
N GLU A 265 -11.35 -14.44 -8.56
CA GLU A 265 -10.94 -15.64 -9.29
C GLU A 265 -9.42 -15.78 -9.32
N GLN A 266 -8.70 -14.68 -9.46
CA GLN A 266 -7.24 -14.65 -9.48
C GLN A 266 -6.67 -14.82 -8.07
N ALA A 267 -7.30 -14.21 -7.07
CA ALA A 267 -6.83 -14.24 -5.69
C ALA A 267 -6.88 -15.65 -5.07
N PHE A 268 -7.91 -16.45 -5.41
CA PHE A 268 -8.08 -17.82 -4.91
C PHE A 268 -7.75 -18.89 -5.98
N LEU A 269 -7.06 -18.52 -7.05
CA LEU A 269 -6.68 -19.44 -8.11
C LEU A 269 -5.82 -20.60 -7.55
N GLY A 270 -6.12 -21.82 -7.98
CA GLY A 270 -5.37 -23.02 -7.58
C GLY A 270 -5.78 -23.63 -6.23
N LEU A 271 -6.72 -23.02 -5.51
CA LEU A 271 -7.20 -23.54 -4.23
C LEU A 271 -8.37 -24.53 -4.34
N GLY A 272 -8.96 -24.68 -5.53
CA GLY A 272 -10.15 -25.51 -5.75
C GLY A 272 -9.94 -27.02 -5.57
N SER A 273 -8.69 -27.49 -5.50
CA SER A 273 -8.37 -28.90 -5.17
C SER A 273 -8.29 -29.16 -3.66
N ILE A 274 -8.30 -28.10 -2.84
CA ILE A 274 -8.07 -28.17 -1.40
C ILE A 274 -9.33 -27.79 -0.63
N PHE A 275 -10.13 -26.88 -1.18
CA PHE A 275 -11.35 -26.38 -0.57
C PHE A 275 -12.56 -26.67 -1.46
N GLU A 276 -13.70 -26.88 -0.82
CA GLU A 276 -14.98 -27.02 -1.50
C GLU A 276 -15.40 -25.71 -2.17
N ILE A 277 -16.23 -25.83 -3.21
CA ILE A 277 -16.74 -24.68 -3.97
C ILE A 277 -17.46 -23.67 -3.05
N ALA A 278 -18.20 -24.17 -2.04
CA ALA A 278 -18.89 -23.34 -1.07
C ALA A 278 -17.92 -22.55 -0.17
N GLU A 279 -16.82 -23.19 0.26
CA GLU A 279 -15.77 -22.54 1.05
C GLU A 279 -15.06 -21.45 0.25
N ILE A 280 -14.70 -21.73 -1.01
CA ILE A 280 -14.10 -20.75 -1.92
C ILE A 280 -15.04 -19.55 -2.11
N LYS A 281 -16.34 -19.80 -2.28
CA LYS A 281 -17.33 -18.72 -2.40
C LYS A 281 -17.37 -17.84 -1.16
N GLU A 282 -17.34 -18.41 0.03
CA GLU A 282 -17.35 -17.65 1.29
C GLU A 282 -16.03 -16.89 1.50
N LEU A 283 -14.89 -17.47 1.12
CA LEU A 283 -13.58 -16.80 1.17
C LEU A 283 -13.56 -15.53 0.32
N LYS A 284 -14.11 -15.62 -0.91
CA LYS A 284 -14.30 -14.45 -1.79
C LYS A 284 -15.17 -13.38 -1.12
N LEU A 285 -16.30 -13.77 -0.54
CA LEU A 285 -17.17 -12.83 0.17
C LEU A 285 -16.47 -12.12 1.33
N LYS A 286 -15.70 -12.85 2.16
CA LYS A 286 -14.95 -12.24 3.27
C LYS A 286 -13.82 -11.33 2.80
N ARG A 287 -13.13 -11.66 1.70
CA ARG A 287 -12.15 -10.76 1.06
C ARG A 287 -12.81 -9.44 0.66
N GLN A 288 -13.96 -9.50 -0.01
CA GLN A 288 -14.73 -8.30 -0.39
C GLN A 288 -15.23 -7.50 0.81
N CYS A 289 -15.62 -8.16 1.91
CA CYS A 289 -15.95 -7.48 3.16
C CYS A 289 -14.76 -6.66 3.68
N TYR A 290 -13.54 -7.20 3.62
CA TYR A 290 -12.35 -6.47 4.08
C TYR A 290 -12.05 -5.26 3.20
N PHE A 291 -12.19 -5.37 1.87
CA PHE A 291 -12.04 -4.22 0.98
C PHE A 291 -13.03 -3.09 1.30
N LYS A 292 -14.27 -3.40 1.67
CA LYS A 292 -15.25 -2.39 2.13
C LYS A 292 -14.83 -1.70 3.43
N ILE A 293 -14.19 -2.43 4.36
CA ILE A 293 -13.65 -1.85 5.59
C ILE A 293 -12.54 -0.84 5.23
N VAL A 294 -11.62 -1.24 4.35
CA VAL A 294 -10.51 -0.38 3.88
C VAL A 294 -11.02 0.84 3.11
N GLU A 295 -12.03 0.67 2.26
CA GLU A 295 -12.69 1.79 1.59
C GLU A 295 -13.27 2.78 2.61
N GLY A 296 -13.91 2.28 3.67
CA GLY A 296 -14.36 3.10 4.79
C GLY A 296 -13.22 3.89 5.43
N TRP A 297 -12.08 3.24 5.73
CA TRP A 297 -10.91 3.96 6.28
C TRP A 297 -10.39 5.08 5.38
N SER A 298 -10.45 4.91 4.06
CA SER A 298 -10.06 5.96 3.11
C SER A 298 -10.97 7.20 3.13
N LYS A 299 -12.20 7.05 3.64
CA LYS A 299 -13.23 8.09 3.68
C LYS A 299 -13.53 8.58 5.10
N CYS A 300 -12.77 8.19 6.10
CA CYS A 300 -13.01 8.61 7.49
C CYS A 300 -11.84 9.43 8.02
N TYR A 301 -12.12 10.55 8.68
CA TYR A 301 -11.11 11.34 9.39
C TYR A 301 -10.34 10.47 10.38
N ALA A 302 -9.01 10.53 10.34
CA ALA A 302 -8.13 9.75 11.20
C ALA A 302 -8.36 10.07 12.69
N HIS A 303 -8.67 11.32 13.02
CA HIS A 303 -8.82 11.79 14.40
C HIS A 303 -10.20 11.49 15.03
N SER A 304 -11.26 11.33 14.23
CA SER A 304 -12.64 11.18 14.74
C SER A 304 -13.36 9.92 14.26
N GLY A 305 -12.91 9.31 13.15
CA GLY A 305 -13.61 8.23 12.49
C GLY A 305 -14.90 8.64 11.77
N ILE A 306 -15.24 9.94 11.76
CA ILE A 306 -16.40 10.47 11.05
C ILE A 306 -16.12 10.43 9.55
N GLU A 307 -17.14 10.12 8.75
CA GLU A 307 -17.06 10.15 7.29
C GLU A 307 -16.75 11.56 6.80
N ASP A 308 -15.71 11.66 5.98
CA ASP A 308 -15.33 12.81 5.22
C ASP A 308 -16.10 12.80 3.89
N SER A 309 -16.83 13.88 3.61
CA SER A 309 -17.60 14.04 2.37
C SER A 309 -16.71 14.23 1.13
N GLY A 310 -15.39 14.39 1.33
CA GLY A 310 -14.39 14.37 0.28
C GLY A 310 -14.29 13.03 -0.46
N ARG A 311 -13.48 13.01 -1.53
CA ARG A 311 -13.20 11.78 -2.28
C ARG A 311 -12.17 10.94 -1.53
N GLY A 312 -12.42 9.63 -1.46
CA GLY A 312 -11.43 8.64 -0.99
C GLY A 312 -10.42 8.28 -2.08
N ALA A 313 -9.57 7.29 -1.80
CA ALA A 313 -8.56 6.81 -2.77
C ALA A 313 -9.16 6.01 -3.93
N PHE A 314 -10.34 5.42 -3.74
CA PHE A 314 -10.94 4.47 -4.67
C PHE A 314 -12.04 5.13 -5.49
N SER A 315 -12.01 4.88 -6.81
CA SER A 315 -12.95 5.44 -7.77
C SER A 315 -13.72 4.33 -8.49
N THR A 316 -15.01 4.58 -8.71
CA THR A 316 -15.90 3.72 -9.50
C THR A 316 -16.27 4.42 -10.80
N LEU A 317 -16.17 3.71 -11.92
CA LEU A 317 -16.60 4.21 -13.22
C LEU A 317 -18.01 3.71 -13.50
N SER A 318 -18.97 4.62 -13.66
CA SER A 318 -20.34 4.30 -14.07
C SER A 318 -20.63 4.93 -15.43
N VAL A 319 -21.03 4.12 -16.41
CA VAL A 319 -21.48 4.61 -17.72
C VAL A 319 -23.00 4.57 -17.74
N THR A 320 -23.63 5.73 -17.92
CA THR A 320 -25.08 5.84 -18.15
C THR A 320 -25.32 6.09 -19.63
N ALA A 321 -25.89 5.11 -20.33
CA ALA A 321 -26.28 5.27 -21.73
C ALA A 321 -27.70 5.81 -21.82
N ASN A 322 -27.86 7.03 -22.34
CA ASN A 322 -29.16 7.60 -22.65
C ASN A 322 -29.46 7.38 -24.14
N ILE A 323 -30.46 6.54 -24.44
CA ILE A 323 -30.95 6.38 -25.81
C ILE A 323 -31.84 7.59 -26.11
N VAL A 324 -31.36 8.48 -26.97
CA VAL A 324 -32.19 9.56 -27.52
C VAL A 324 -32.98 8.97 -28.68
N HIS A 325 -34.28 8.76 -28.49
CA HIS A 325 -35.17 8.48 -29.62
C HIS A 325 -35.29 9.75 -30.46
N ALA A 326 -34.81 9.70 -31.69
CA ALA A 326 -35.08 10.73 -32.68
C ALA A 326 -36.60 10.72 -32.98
N ILE A 327 -37.23 11.88 -32.85
CA ILE A 327 -38.65 12.12 -33.18
C ILE A 327 -38.80 12.29 -34.68
#